data_AF-A0A933Z1G7-F1
#
_entry.id   AF-A0A933Z1G7-F1
#
_cell.length_a   1.000
_cell.length_b   1.000
_cell.length_c   1.000
_cell.angle_alpha   90.00
_cell.angle_beta   90.00
_cell.angle_gamma   90.00
#
_symmetry.space_group_name_H-M   'P 1'
#
loop_
_entity.id
_entity.type
_entity.pdbx_description
1 polymer ?
#
loop_
_entity_poly.entity_id
_entity_poly.type
_entity_poly.pdbx_seq_one_letter_code
_entity_poly.pdbx_strand_id
1 'polypeptide(L)'
;MLYEGEEALGLLETLGMVPAIFGADSMLKAADVELIAYENVGSTLVTIMVKGDVAAVEASVAAGAAAAASIGKVTARNTMPRPVRGVGRIAMAHVADTLPENDPGLRSLGMIETFGIVALMEAADAMIKTADVELIGYENVASGYCSALVQGDVAACKSAVDAGVRAVKSLGVEPYSSCVIPTPHSHLVKLVRRYSLG
;
A
#
# COMPACT_ATOMS: atom_id res chain seq x y z
N MET A 1 16.14 13.41 11.18
CA MET A 1 15.22 13.66 10.05
C MET A 1 15.37 12.48 9.10
N LEU A 2 14.29 11.88 8.60
CA LEU A 2 14.37 10.56 7.93
C LEU A 2 15.00 10.63 6.51
N TYR A 3 14.99 11.79 5.84
CA TYR A 3 15.68 11.99 4.57
C TYR A 3 15.99 13.47 4.32
N GLU A 4 17.22 13.82 3.91
CA GLU A 4 17.62 15.22 3.65
C GLU A 4 18.04 15.49 2.19
N GLY A 5 18.02 14.48 1.32
CA GLY A 5 18.73 14.48 0.03
C GLY A 5 20.15 13.91 0.14
N GLU A 6 20.87 13.94 -0.98
CA GLU A 6 22.24 13.40 -1.16
C GLU A 6 22.38 11.87 -1.06
N GLU A 7 21.30 11.16 -0.78
CA GLU A 7 21.18 9.69 -0.80
C GLU A 7 20.21 9.26 -1.91
N ALA A 8 20.28 8.03 -2.39
CA ALA A 8 19.40 7.61 -3.48
C ALA A 8 17.94 7.56 -3.02
N LEU A 9 17.04 7.99 -3.90
CA LEU A 9 15.60 8.04 -3.66
C LEU A 9 14.86 7.23 -4.72
N GLY A 10 14.10 6.24 -4.27
CA GLY A 10 13.21 5.44 -5.09
C GLY A 10 11.78 5.96 -4.99
N LEU A 11 11.11 6.04 -6.14
CA LEU A 11 9.74 6.54 -6.26
C LEU A 11 8.90 5.51 -7.02
N LEU A 12 7.75 5.15 -6.48
CA LEU A 12 6.74 4.33 -7.14
C LEU A 12 5.38 4.99 -6.98
N GLU A 13 4.79 5.44 -8.09
CA GLU A 13 3.47 6.04 -8.13
C GLU A 13 2.47 5.07 -8.77
N THR A 14 1.33 4.89 -8.11
CA THR A 14 0.24 4.04 -8.58
C THR A 14 -1.07 4.81 -8.62
N LEU A 15 -1.98 4.29 -9.43
CA LEU A 15 -3.40 4.58 -9.30
C LEU A 15 -3.96 3.62 -8.26
N GLY A 16 -4.48 4.17 -7.15
CA GLY A 16 -5.03 3.41 -6.04
C GLY A 16 -4.01 3.06 -4.95
N MET A 17 -4.50 2.84 -3.74
CA MET A 17 -3.71 2.54 -2.55
C MET A 17 -3.25 1.08 -2.53
N VAL A 18 -4.10 0.14 -2.91
CA VAL A 18 -3.79 -1.30 -2.79
C VAL A 18 -2.60 -1.71 -3.68
N PRO A 19 -2.49 -1.27 -4.95
CA PRO A 19 -1.29 -1.48 -5.74
C PRO A 19 -0.04 -0.83 -5.12
N ALA A 20 -0.19 0.34 -4.49
CA ALA A 20 0.90 1.03 -3.79
C ALA A 20 1.42 0.24 -2.59
N ILE A 21 0.55 -0.27 -1.71
CA ILE A 21 0.95 -1.10 -0.56
C ILE A 21 1.61 -2.40 -1.04
N PHE A 22 1.06 -3.05 -2.06
CA PHE A 22 1.63 -4.28 -2.61
C PHE A 22 3.00 -4.05 -3.26
N GLY A 23 3.14 -2.93 -3.97
CA GLY A 23 4.41 -2.45 -4.47
C GLY A 23 5.40 -2.18 -3.34
N ALA A 24 5.01 -1.44 -2.31
CA ALA A 24 5.85 -1.11 -1.15
C ALA A 24 6.38 -2.36 -0.44
N ASP A 25 5.54 -3.38 -0.23
CA ASP A 25 5.96 -4.65 0.36
C ASP A 25 7.09 -5.31 -0.46
N SER A 26 6.93 -5.32 -1.79
CA SER A 26 7.92 -5.89 -2.70
C SER A 26 9.19 -5.03 -2.77
N MET A 27 9.06 -3.70 -2.73
CA MET A 27 10.19 -2.77 -2.65
C MET A 27 11.06 -3.05 -1.42
N LEU A 28 10.43 -3.19 -0.26
CA LEU A 28 11.11 -3.36 1.03
C LEU A 28 11.71 -4.76 1.21
N LYS A 29 11.17 -5.77 0.51
CA LYS A 29 11.71 -7.14 0.55
C LYS A 29 12.81 -7.40 -0.47
N ALA A 30 12.85 -6.64 -1.56
CA ALA A 30 13.77 -6.90 -2.68
C ALA A 30 15.20 -6.42 -2.40
N ALA A 31 15.37 -5.41 -1.55
CA ALA A 31 16.67 -4.82 -1.25
C ALA A 31 16.67 -4.11 0.11
N ASP A 32 17.86 -3.79 0.61
CA ASP A 32 18.03 -2.99 1.83
C ASP A 32 17.70 -1.53 1.54
N VAL A 33 16.43 -1.17 1.70
CA VAL A 33 15.91 0.19 1.56
C VAL A 33 15.02 0.55 2.73
N GLU A 34 15.02 1.83 3.08
CA GLU A 34 14.16 2.37 4.13
C GLU A 34 12.96 3.09 3.50
N LEU A 35 11.75 2.72 3.92
CA LEU A 35 10.53 3.49 3.63
C LEU A 35 10.58 4.84 4.34
N ILE A 36 10.56 5.93 3.57
CA ILE A 36 10.66 7.29 4.11
C ILE A 36 9.32 8.02 4.13
N ALA A 37 8.49 7.83 3.10
CA ALA A 37 7.30 8.64 2.89
C ALA A 37 6.25 7.89 2.08
N TYR A 38 5.00 8.26 2.34
CA TYR A 38 3.81 7.83 1.63
C TYR A 38 2.98 9.06 1.33
N GLU A 39 2.69 9.30 0.07
CA GLU A 39 1.93 10.47 -0.36
C GLU A 39 0.68 10.02 -1.11
N ASN A 40 -0.48 10.36 -0.56
CA ASN A 40 -1.75 10.37 -1.29
C ASN A 40 -2.04 11.82 -1.67
N VAL A 41 -1.82 12.16 -2.95
CA VAL A 41 -2.05 13.53 -3.47
C VAL A 41 -3.51 13.79 -3.81
N GLY A 42 -4.38 12.80 -3.61
CA GLY A 42 -5.75 12.78 -4.12
C GLY A 42 -5.80 12.43 -5.60
N SER A 43 -7.00 12.52 -6.18
CA SER A 43 -7.28 12.12 -7.55
C SER A 43 -6.73 10.72 -7.90
N THR A 44 -6.81 9.78 -6.96
CA THR A 44 -6.36 8.38 -7.05
C THR A 44 -4.86 8.13 -7.03
N LEU A 45 -4.01 9.15 -6.99
CA LEU A 45 -2.56 8.97 -7.08
C LEU A 45 -1.94 8.75 -5.71
N VAL A 46 -1.16 7.67 -5.61
CA VAL A 46 -0.45 7.27 -4.39
C VAL A 46 1.02 7.01 -4.72
N THR A 47 1.92 7.66 -3.99
CA THR A 47 3.37 7.52 -4.17
C THR A 47 4.03 6.91 -2.94
N ILE A 48 4.83 5.86 -3.17
CA ILE A 48 5.74 5.25 -2.21
C ILE A 48 7.14 5.81 -2.44
N MET A 49 7.80 6.21 -1.36
CA MET A 49 9.17 6.73 -1.41
C MET A 49 10.08 5.91 -0.49
N VAL A 50 11.20 5.43 -1.02
CA VAL A 50 12.22 4.69 -0.27
C VAL A 50 13.60 5.32 -0.47
N LYS A 51 14.51 5.15 0.48
CA LYS A 51 15.92 5.54 0.35
C LYS A 51 16.87 4.37 0.58
N GLY A 52 18.10 4.51 0.12
CA GLY A 52 19.18 3.54 0.35
C GLY A 52 20.36 3.80 -0.57
N ASP A 53 21.19 2.78 -0.78
CA ASP A 53 22.22 2.81 -1.82
C ASP A 53 21.59 2.74 -3.22
N VAL A 54 22.22 3.37 -4.22
CA VAL A 54 21.66 3.48 -5.58
C VAL A 54 21.24 2.12 -6.15
N ALA A 55 22.11 1.10 -6.06
CA ALA A 55 21.81 -0.23 -6.58
C ALA A 55 20.65 -0.92 -5.82
N ALA A 56 20.57 -0.73 -4.50
CA ALA A 56 19.46 -1.25 -3.69
C ALA A 56 18.14 -0.57 -4.07
N VAL A 57 18.16 0.74 -4.27
CA VAL A 57 16.99 1.52 -4.70
C VAL A 57 16.53 1.12 -6.10
N GLU A 58 17.44 0.94 -7.06
CA GLU A 58 17.09 0.49 -8.41
C GLU A 58 16.41 -0.89 -8.40
N ALA A 59 16.98 -1.85 -7.65
CA ALA A 59 16.41 -3.19 -7.49
C ALA A 59 15.03 -3.14 -6.79
N SER A 60 14.92 -2.33 -5.74
CA SER A 60 13.69 -2.12 -4.98
C SER A 60 12.57 -1.54 -5.86
N VAL A 61 12.83 -0.45 -6.58
CA VAL A 61 11.85 0.20 -7.47
C VAL A 61 11.43 -0.73 -8.61
N ALA A 62 12.36 -1.52 -9.16
CA ALA A 62 12.03 -2.50 -10.19
C ALA A 62 11.07 -3.59 -9.68
N ALA A 63 11.35 -4.18 -8.51
CA ALA A 63 10.50 -5.19 -7.89
C ALA A 63 9.12 -4.63 -7.50
N GLY A 64 9.09 -3.45 -6.87
CA GLY A 64 7.87 -2.76 -6.50
C GLY A 64 6.96 -2.45 -7.68
N ALA A 65 7.51 -1.89 -8.74
CA ALA A 65 6.77 -1.56 -9.94
C ALA A 65 6.18 -2.81 -10.62
N ALA A 66 6.95 -3.90 -10.69
CA ALA A 66 6.46 -5.16 -11.25
C ALA A 66 5.30 -5.74 -10.42
N ALA A 67 5.42 -5.73 -9.09
CA ALA A 67 4.37 -6.19 -8.18
C ALA A 67 3.09 -5.33 -8.30
N ALA A 68 3.22 -4.01 -8.19
CA ALA A 68 2.10 -3.09 -8.30
C ALA A 68 1.37 -3.20 -9.65
N ALA A 69 2.12 -3.31 -10.75
CA ALA A 69 1.58 -3.46 -12.10
C ALA A 69 0.81 -4.79 -12.31
N SER A 70 1.03 -5.79 -11.46
CA SER A 70 0.32 -7.07 -11.55
C SER A 70 -1.12 -7.02 -11.03
N ILE A 71 -1.45 -6.02 -10.22
CA ILE A 71 -2.79 -5.88 -9.61
C ILE A 71 -3.44 -4.51 -9.85
N GLY A 72 -2.74 -3.56 -10.46
CA GLY A 72 -3.26 -2.22 -10.75
C GLY A 72 -2.35 -1.45 -11.69
N LYS A 73 -2.59 -0.13 -11.83
CA LYS A 73 -1.80 0.73 -12.73
C LYS A 73 -0.66 1.42 -11.99
N VAL A 74 0.57 1.19 -12.44
CA VAL A 74 1.72 2.06 -12.14
C VAL A 74 1.68 3.26 -13.08
N THR A 75 1.63 4.47 -12.55
CA THR A 75 1.59 5.71 -13.34
C THR A 75 2.99 6.24 -13.62
N ALA A 76 3.87 6.18 -12.63
CA ALA A 76 5.26 6.56 -12.75
C ALA A 76 6.15 5.75 -11.81
N ARG A 77 7.43 5.63 -12.16
CA ARG A 77 8.48 5.13 -11.27
C ARG A 77 9.77 5.85 -11.58
N ASN A 78 10.63 6.04 -10.58
CA ASN A 78 11.93 6.65 -10.79
C ASN A 78 12.94 6.19 -9.73
N THR A 79 14.21 6.24 -10.09
CA THR A 79 15.33 6.17 -9.15
C THR A 79 16.18 7.40 -9.35
N MET A 80 16.30 8.21 -8.30
CA MET A 80 17.11 9.41 -8.30
C MET A 80 18.39 9.10 -7.52
N PRO A 81 19.57 8.97 -8.17
CA PRO A 81 20.76 8.48 -7.49
C PRO A 81 21.29 9.40 -6.39
N ARG A 82 21.07 10.72 -6.53
CA ARG A 82 21.57 11.73 -5.60
C ARG A 82 20.78 13.05 -5.69
N PRO A 83 19.54 13.12 -5.20
CA PRO A 83 18.75 14.34 -5.20
C PRO A 83 19.43 15.42 -4.34
N VAL A 84 19.47 16.66 -4.82
CA VAL A 84 20.02 17.77 -4.03
C VAL A 84 19.18 18.02 -2.77
N ARG A 85 19.81 18.55 -1.72
CA ARG A 85 19.16 18.75 -0.40
C ARG A 85 17.79 19.44 -0.43
N GLY A 86 17.60 20.38 -1.35
CA GLY A 86 16.32 21.09 -1.51
C GLY A 86 15.14 20.14 -1.83
N VAL A 87 15.38 19.06 -2.56
CA VAL A 87 14.37 18.05 -2.93
C VAL A 87 13.93 17.25 -1.71
N GLY A 88 14.82 17.00 -0.74
CA GLY A 88 14.49 16.24 0.47
C GLY A 88 13.31 16.83 1.26
N ARG A 89 13.11 18.15 1.19
CA ARG A 89 11.97 18.83 1.84
C ARG A 89 10.61 18.43 1.26
N ILE A 90 10.55 18.06 -0.03
CA ILE A 90 9.32 17.59 -0.65
C ILE A 90 8.96 16.21 -0.07
N ALA A 91 9.91 15.27 -0.06
CA ALA A 91 9.68 13.94 0.52
C ALA A 91 9.30 14.02 2.01
N MET A 92 9.92 14.93 2.76
CA MET A 92 9.65 15.11 4.19
C MET A 92 8.27 15.72 4.51
N ALA A 93 7.58 16.35 3.54
CA ALA A 93 6.21 16.82 3.75
C ALA A 93 5.20 15.67 3.92
N HIS A 94 5.59 14.46 3.53
CA HIS A 94 4.75 13.26 3.49
C HIS A 94 5.40 12.08 4.23
N VAL A 95 6.21 12.39 5.25
CA VAL A 95 6.97 11.39 6.00
C VAL A 95 6.03 10.33 6.57
N ALA A 96 6.44 9.07 6.46
CA ALA A 96 5.67 7.98 7.06
C ALA A 96 5.63 8.16 8.58
N ASP A 97 4.46 7.95 9.18
CA ASP A 97 4.23 8.23 10.59
C ASP A 97 5.16 7.39 11.49
N THR A 98 5.59 7.98 12.62
CA THR A 98 6.29 7.23 13.67
C THR A 98 5.29 6.34 14.39
N LEU A 99 5.52 5.03 14.38
CA LEU A 99 4.67 4.08 15.08
C LEU A 99 4.95 4.09 16.59
N PRO A 100 3.97 3.70 17.42
CA PRO A 100 4.21 3.41 18.83
C PRO A 100 5.28 2.32 18.99
N GLU A 101 6.13 2.43 20.01
CA GLU A 101 7.23 1.47 20.28
C GLU A 101 6.75 0.02 20.44
N ASN A 102 5.47 -0.20 20.78
CA ASN A 102 4.88 -1.51 21.04
C ASN A 102 3.81 -1.91 20.01
N ASP A 103 3.84 -1.38 18.78
CA ASP A 103 2.93 -1.87 17.73
C ASP A 103 3.19 -3.38 17.48
N PRO A 104 2.17 -4.26 17.55
CA PRO A 104 2.34 -5.70 17.39
C PRO A 104 2.72 -6.12 15.96
N GLY A 105 2.75 -5.17 15.01
CA GLY A 105 3.00 -5.42 13.61
C GLY A 105 1.75 -5.90 12.85
N LEU A 106 1.94 -6.13 11.55
CA LEU A 106 0.91 -6.72 10.69
C LEU A 106 1.05 -8.25 10.66
N ARG A 107 -0.07 -8.95 10.79
CA ARG A 107 -0.24 -10.33 10.32
C ARG A 107 -0.51 -10.31 8.81
N SER A 108 -0.94 -11.44 8.23
CA SER A 108 -1.36 -11.47 6.83
C SER A 108 -2.38 -10.36 6.55
N LEU A 109 -2.18 -9.64 5.45
CA LEU A 109 -2.98 -8.49 5.05
C LEU A 109 -3.79 -8.85 3.81
N GLY A 110 -5.11 -8.81 3.90
CA GLY A 110 -6.01 -8.89 2.75
C GLY A 110 -6.53 -7.51 2.39
N MET A 111 -6.60 -7.20 1.11
CA MET A 111 -7.02 -5.87 0.65
C MET A 111 -7.90 -5.97 -0.59
N ILE A 112 -8.90 -5.09 -0.65
CA ILE A 112 -9.71 -4.87 -1.84
C ILE A 112 -9.93 -3.37 -2.04
N GLU A 113 -9.87 -2.94 -3.28
CA GLU A 113 -10.11 -1.56 -3.71
C GLU A 113 -11.20 -1.55 -4.77
N THR A 114 -12.18 -0.66 -4.62
CA THR A 114 -13.33 -0.54 -5.52
C THR A 114 -13.52 0.89 -6.00
N PHE A 115 -14.26 1.05 -7.09
CA PHE A 115 -14.83 2.34 -7.45
C PHE A 115 -16.19 2.52 -6.77
N GLY A 116 -16.26 3.47 -5.83
CA GLY A 116 -17.43 3.82 -5.05
C GLY A 116 -17.51 3.07 -3.72
N ILE A 117 -18.03 3.75 -2.71
CA ILE A 117 -18.17 3.22 -1.34
C ILE A 117 -19.23 2.12 -1.23
N VAL A 118 -20.24 2.10 -2.11
CA VAL A 118 -21.29 1.06 -2.11
C VAL A 118 -20.69 -0.32 -2.35
N ALA A 119 -19.87 -0.46 -3.40
CA ALA A 119 -19.17 -1.69 -3.70
C ALA A 119 -18.19 -2.07 -2.59
N LEU A 120 -17.53 -1.07 -1.99
CA LEU A 120 -16.59 -1.32 -0.90
C LEU A 120 -17.26 -1.87 0.35
N MET A 121 -18.38 -1.28 0.77
CA MET A 121 -19.09 -1.71 1.98
C MET A 121 -19.63 -3.14 1.82
N GLU A 122 -20.14 -3.47 0.64
CA GLU A 122 -20.56 -4.83 0.31
C GLU A 122 -19.37 -5.80 0.36
N ALA A 123 -18.22 -5.41 -0.19
CA ALA A 123 -17.00 -6.21 -0.14
C ALA A 123 -16.53 -6.45 1.30
N ALA A 124 -16.43 -5.38 2.10
CA ALA A 124 -15.93 -5.43 3.47
C ALA A 124 -16.85 -6.28 4.36
N ASP A 125 -18.17 -6.12 4.22
CA ASP A 125 -19.17 -6.94 4.91
C ASP A 125 -19.02 -8.44 4.56
N ALA A 126 -18.88 -8.77 3.27
CA ALA A 126 -18.66 -10.14 2.83
C ALA A 126 -17.32 -10.72 3.33
N MET A 127 -16.25 -9.91 3.33
CA MET A 127 -14.92 -10.30 3.82
C MET A 127 -14.97 -10.74 5.29
N ILE A 128 -15.54 -9.90 6.17
CA ILE A 128 -15.57 -10.16 7.63
C ILE A 128 -16.63 -11.19 8.05
N LYS A 129 -17.67 -11.42 7.23
CA LYS A 129 -18.65 -12.50 7.47
C LYS A 129 -18.13 -13.88 7.09
N THR A 130 -17.21 -13.95 6.12
CA THR A 130 -16.80 -15.23 5.53
C THR A 130 -15.65 -15.90 6.28
N ALA A 131 -14.74 -15.13 6.87
CA ALA A 131 -13.54 -15.65 7.49
C ALA A 131 -13.23 -14.91 8.80
N ASP A 132 -12.44 -15.56 9.65
CA ASP A 132 -11.91 -14.95 10.88
C ASP A 132 -10.81 -13.93 10.53
N VAL A 133 -11.25 -12.76 10.11
CA VAL A 133 -10.41 -11.59 9.79
C VAL A 133 -10.97 -10.36 10.47
N GLU A 134 -10.08 -9.47 10.88
CA GLU A 134 -10.43 -8.17 11.44
C GLU A 134 -10.39 -7.12 10.32
N LEU A 135 -11.42 -6.28 10.20
CA LEU A 135 -11.37 -5.09 9.34
C LEU A 135 -10.55 -4.00 10.04
N ILE A 136 -9.31 -3.83 9.60
CA ILE A 136 -8.33 -2.99 10.28
C ILE A 136 -8.17 -1.60 9.66
N GLY A 137 -8.68 -1.37 8.45
CA GLY A 137 -8.52 -0.07 7.82
C GLY A 137 -9.42 0.20 6.63
N TYR A 138 -9.62 1.49 6.38
CA TYR A 138 -10.38 2.03 5.27
C TYR A 138 -9.70 3.30 4.76
N GLU A 139 -9.56 3.43 3.44
CA GLU A 139 -9.05 4.65 2.84
C GLU A 139 -9.85 5.06 1.60
N ASN A 140 -9.99 6.37 1.41
CA ASN A 140 -10.51 6.97 0.18
C ASN A 140 -9.43 7.86 -0.45
N VAL A 141 -8.90 7.42 -1.59
CA VAL A 141 -7.84 8.15 -2.33
C VAL A 141 -8.39 9.22 -3.29
N ALA A 142 -9.60 9.70 -3.00
CA ALA A 142 -10.42 10.60 -3.83
C ALA A 142 -10.81 10.00 -5.20
N SER A 143 -11.60 10.76 -5.97
CA SER A 143 -12.13 10.36 -7.29
C SER A 143 -12.81 8.99 -7.33
N GLY A 144 -13.42 8.60 -6.20
CA GLY A 144 -14.23 7.39 -6.07
C GLY A 144 -13.46 6.12 -5.73
N TYR A 145 -12.14 6.13 -5.59
CA TYR A 145 -11.40 4.92 -5.25
C TYR A 145 -11.35 4.74 -3.73
N CYS A 146 -11.87 3.61 -3.27
CA CYS A 146 -11.97 3.32 -1.84
C CYS A 146 -11.42 1.92 -1.57
N SER A 147 -10.67 1.77 -0.49
CA SER A 147 -9.97 0.55 -0.10
C SER A 147 -10.42 0.07 1.27
N ALA A 148 -10.50 -1.26 1.44
CA ALA A 148 -10.77 -1.94 2.70
C ALA A 148 -9.64 -2.94 2.98
N LEU A 149 -9.13 -2.92 4.20
CA LEU A 149 -7.98 -3.69 4.63
C LEU A 149 -8.40 -4.61 5.78
N VAL A 150 -8.13 -5.90 5.65
CA VAL A 150 -8.37 -6.90 6.69
C VAL A 150 -7.09 -7.60 7.12
N GLN A 151 -7.03 -8.02 8.37
CA GLN A 151 -5.89 -8.75 8.94
C GLN A 151 -6.33 -10.07 9.57
N GLY A 152 -5.52 -11.12 9.41
CA GLY A 152 -5.82 -12.45 9.93
C GLY A 152 -4.71 -13.45 9.61
N ASP A 153 -5.06 -14.73 9.56
CA ASP A 153 -4.18 -15.78 9.04
C ASP A 153 -4.24 -15.80 7.51
N VAL A 154 -3.18 -16.32 6.86
CA VAL A 154 -3.06 -16.30 5.39
C VAL A 154 -4.27 -16.94 4.69
N ALA A 155 -4.75 -18.07 5.21
CA ALA A 155 -5.93 -18.74 4.65
C ALA A 155 -7.21 -17.92 4.84
N ALA A 156 -7.38 -17.29 6.01
CA ALA A 156 -8.52 -16.44 6.32
C ALA A 156 -8.54 -15.19 5.42
N CYS A 157 -7.40 -14.51 5.24
CA CYS A 157 -7.28 -13.37 4.34
C CYS A 157 -7.60 -13.73 2.88
N LYS A 158 -7.11 -14.87 2.38
CA LYS A 158 -7.45 -15.35 1.03
C LYS A 158 -8.94 -15.59 0.88
N SER A 159 -9.54 -16.31 1.83
CA SER A 159 -10.98 -16.59 1.82
C SER A 159 -11.82 -15.31 1.90
N ALA A 160 -11.40 -14.35 2.73
CA ALA A 160 -12.05 -13.06 2.86
C ALA A 160 -12.00 -12.28 1.55
N VAL A 161 -10.81 -12.06 0.98
CA VAL A 161 -10.64 -11.31 -0.27
C VAL A 161 -11.43 -11.95 -1.41
N ASP A 162 -11.40 -13.28 -1.55
CA ASP A 162 -12.18 -13.99 -2.56
C ASP A 162 -13.70 -13.76 -2.40
N ALA A 163 -14.19 -13.68 -1.16
CA ALA A 163 -15.59 -13.37 -0.87
C ALA A 163 -15.94 -11.93 -1.21
N GLY A 164 -15.09 -10.96 -0.84
CA GLY A 164 -15.25 -9.56 -1.20
C GLY A 164 -15.32 -9.35 -2.71
N VAL A 165 -14.40 -9.98 -3.47
CA VAL A 165 -14.40 -9.93 -4.94
C VAL A 165 -15.71 -10.48 -5.53
N ARG A 166 -16.20 -11.62 -5.04
CA ARG A 166 -17.49 -12.18 -5.49
C ARG A 166 -18.68 -11.27 -5.16
N ALA A 167 -18.66 -10.64 -3.99
CA ALA A 167 -19.72 -9.73 -3.56
C ALA A 167 -19.79 -8.50 -4.47
N VAL A 168 -18.64 -7.88 -4.77
CA VAL A 168 -18.54 -6.76 -5.73
C VAL A 168 -19.06 -7.17 -7.11
N LYS A 169 -18.65 -8.33 -7.62
CA LYS A 169 -19.13 -8.87 -8.91
C LYS A 169 -20.64 -9.10 -8.95
N SER A 170 -21.23 -9.47 -7.83
CA SER A 170 -22.68 -9.69 -7.72
C SER A 170 -23.49 -8.39 -7.82
N LEU A 171 -22.85 -7.23 -7.57
CA LEU A 171 -23.43 -5.91 -7.82
C LEU A 171 -23.34 -5.48 -9.29
N GLY A 172 -22.72 -6.27 -10.17
CA GLY A 172 -22.56 -5.95 -11.59
C GLY A 172 -21.38 -5.01 -11.89
N VAL A 173 -20.43 -4.86 -10.97
CA VAL A 173 -19.20 -4.08 -11.13
C VAL A 173 -17.97 -4.94 -10.79
N GLU A 174 -16.80 -4.49 -11.20
CA GLU A 174 -15.53 -5.16 -10.87
C GLU A 174 -14.80 -4.39 -9.75
N PRO A 175 -14.12 -5.07 -8.82
CA PRO A 175 -13.15 -4.40 -7.96
C PRO A 175 -12.03 -3.83 -8.84
N TYR A 176 -11.49 -2.68 -8.46
CA TYR A 176 -10.37 -2.10 -9.17
C TYR A 176 -9.10 -2.92 -8.96
N SER A 177 -8.82 -3.28 -7.71
CA SER A 177 -7.70 -4.16 -7.36
C SER A 177 -8.02 -4.97 -6.12
N SER A 178 -7.34 -6.11 -5.95
CA SER A 178 -7.42 -6.91 -4.73
C SER A 178 -6.17 -7.78 -4.61
N CYS A 179 -5.69 -8.02 -3.38
CA CYS A 179 -4.58 -8.93 -3.16
C CYS A 179 -4.51 -9.39 -1.70
N VAL A 180 -3.62 -10.36 -1.46
CA VAL A 180 -3.21 -10.78 -0.12
C VAL A 180 -1.69 -10.70 -0.05
N ILE A 181 -1.18 -10.08 1.02
CA ILE A 181 0.23 -10.12 1.41
C ILE A 181 0.35 -11.11 2.58
N PRO A 182 0.88 -12.33 2.36
CA PRO A 182 0.89 -13.37 3.39
C PRO A 182 1.75 -13.03 4.61
N THR A 183 2.83 -12.29 4.39
CA THR A 183 3.79 -11.91 5.43
C THR A 183 4.25 -10.49 5.15
N PRO A 184 3.48 -9.47 5.53
CA PRO A 184 3.82 -8.08 5.19
C PRO A 184 5.16 -7.67 5.78
N HIS A 185 5.93 -6.88 5.03
CA HIS A 185 7.14 -6.28 5.57
C HIS A 185 6.79 -5.44 6.80
N SER A 186 7.63 -5.52 7.85
CA SER A 186 7.37 -4.90 9.15
C SER A 186 7.19 -3.38 9.09
N HIS A 187 7.70 -2.71 8.06
CA HIS A 187 7.51 -1.26 7.88
C HIS A 187 6.16 -0.88 7.28
N LEU A 188 5.36 -1.82 6.75
CA LEU A 188 4.06 -1.49 6.18
C LEU A 188 3.04 -1.02 7.23
N VAL A 189 3.24 -1.31 8.53
CA VAL A 189 2.39 -0.73 9.59
C VAL A 189 2.34 0.79 9.49
N LYS A 190 3.46 1.44 9.10
CA LYS A 190 3.54 2.90 8.98
C LYS A 190 2.54 3.46 7.95
N LEU A 191 2.18 2.66 6.95
CA LEU A 191 1.19 3.02 5.93
C LEU A 191 -0.21 2.63 6.38
N VAL A 192 -0.36 1.39 6.85
CA VAL A 192 -1.67 0.81 7.16
C VAL A 192 -2.33 1.50 8.36
N ARG A 193 -1.57 1.80 9.42
CA ARG A 193 -2.11 2.38 10.66
C ARG A 193 -2.58 3.82 10.52
N ARG A 194 -2.13 4.55 9.50
CA ARG A 194 -2.65 5.88 9.14
C ARG A 194 -4.16 5.86 8.86
N TYR A 195 -4.67 4.69 8.49
CA TYR A 195 -6.05 4.47 8.06
C TYR A 195 -6.78 3.47 8.97
N SER A 196 -6.32 3.32 10.22
CA SER A 196 -6.95 2.44 11.20
C SER A 196 -8.38 2.88 11.51
N LEU A 197 -9.28 1.90 11.70
CA LEU A 197 -10.68 2.15 12.07
C LEU A 197 -10.93 2.16 13.58
N GLY A 198 -9.89 1.96 14.39
CA GLY A 198 -9.90 1.92 15.85
C GLY A 198 -8.57 1.44 16.38
#